data_AF-A0A559IF00-F1
#
_entry.id   AF-A0A559IF00-F1
#
_cell.length_a   1.000
_cell.length_b   1.000
_cell.length_c   1.000
_cell.angle_alpha   90.00
_cell.angle_beta   90.00
_cell.angle_gamma   90.00
#
_symmetry.space_group_name_H-M   'P 1'
#
loop_
_entity.id
_entity.type
_entity.pdbx_description
1 polymer ?
#
loop_
_entity_poly.entity_id
_entity_poly.type
_entity_poly.pdbx_seq_one_letter_code
_entity_poly.pdbx_strand_id
1 'polypeptide(L)'
;MATFEWGNVNIRGEVKIELGINDLLSFDVDGIPYSITLDTGTYVTVRELHTSEFVEALSQKVIAQQIPIDVLLGGSLDDQGKVNYIVFNHKNPNGKITNFRGTMKSLIFK
;
A
#
# COMPACT_ATOMS: atom_id res chain seq x y z
N MET A 1 -12.15 -13.39 -11.03
CA MET A 1 -10.95 -13.52 -10.18
C MET A 1 -10.67 -12.14 -9.63
N ALA A 2 -10.39 -11.94 -8.34
CA ALA A 2 -10.04 -10.59 -7.88
C ALA A 2 -8.68 -10.16 -8.47
N THR A 3 -8.55 -8.89 -8.85
CA THR A 3 -7.28 -8.33 -9.35
C THR A 3 -6.50 -7.77 -8.18
N PHE A 4 -5.39 -8.44 -7.84
CA PHE A 4 -4.49 -8.03 -6.76
C PHE A 4 -3.18 -7.52 -7.33
N GLU A 5 -2.68 -6.43 -6.75
CA GLU A 5 -1.30 -5.98 -6.92
C GLU A 5 -0.60 -6.03 -5.57
N TRP A 6 0.43 -6.87 -5.48
CA TRP A 6 1.20 -7.08 -4.25
C TRP A 6 2.47 -6.23 -4.29
N GLY A 7 2.69 -5.46 -3.23
CA GLY A 7 4.00 -4.92 -2.92
C GLY A 7 5.03 -6.04 -2.73
N ASN A 8 6.31 -5.71 -2.90
CA ASN A 8 7.43 -6.63 -2.73
C ASN A 8 8.46 -6.13 -1.70
N VAL A 9 8.17 -5.01 -1.01
CA VAL A 9 8.96 -4.49 0.09
C VAL A 9 8.33 -4.91 1.41
N ASN A 10 9.10 -5.60 2.25
CA ASN A 10 8.66 -5.97 3.59
C ASN A 10 8.45 -4.71 4.45
N ILE A 11 7.23 -4.52 4.94
CA ILE A 11 6.83 -3.38 5.79
C ILE A 11 6.67 -3.75 7.27
N ARG A 12 7.14 -4.94 7.69
CA ARG A 12 7.13 -5.33 9.11
C ARG A 12 8.02 -4.39 9.93
N GLY A 13 7.54 -3.98 11.10
CA GLY A 13 8.23 -3.02 11.95
C GLY A 13 7.83 -1.59 11.62
N GLU A 14 8.79 -0.66 11.66
CA GLU A 14 8.55 0.77 11.46
C GLU A 14 8.75 1.19 9.99
N VAL A 15 7.80 1.95 9.47
CA VAL A 15 7.93 2.70 8.22
C VAL A 15 7.84 4.19 8.54
N LYS A 16 8.91 4.93 8.24
CA LYS A 16 8.95 6.39 8.45
C LYS A 16 8.54 7.12 7.18
N ILE A 17 7.52 7.96 7.28
CA ILE A 17 7.09 8.89 6.22
C ILE A 17 7.60 10.29 6.54
N GLU A 18 8.24 10.92 5.57
CA GLU A 18 8.79 12.27 5.61
C GLU A 18 8.23 13.10 4.43
N LEU A 19 7.73 14.30 4.75
CA LEU A 19 7.13 15.22 3.79
C LEU A 19 8.06 15.49 2.60
N GLY A 20 7.55 15.29 1.39
CA GLY A 20 8.27 15.48 0.12
C GLY A 20 9.32 14.42 -0.21
N ILE A 21 9.63 13.49 0.69
CA ILE A 21 10.68 12.47 0.49
C ILE A 21 10.09 11.13 0.09
N ASN A 22 9.03 10.67 0.76
CA ASN A 22 8.43 9.36 0.53
C ASN A 22 6.93 9.30 0.91
N ASP A 23 6.26 10.44 0.81
CA ASP A 23 4.90 10.70 1.28
C ASP A 23 3.81 10.59 0.20
N LEU A 24 4.18 10.58 -1.09
CA LEU A 24 3.24 10.58 -2.22
C LEU A 24 3.27 9.23 -2.95
N LEU A 25 2.12 8.54 -2.97
CA LEU A 25 1.87 7.38 -3.83
C LEU A 25 0.88 7.78 -4.93
N SER A 26 1.21 7.51 -6.18
CA SER A 26 0.28 7.67 -7.31
C SER A 26 0.20 6.39 -8.12
N PHE A 27 -0.97 6.12 -8.68
CA PHE A 27 -1.26 4.93 -9.49
C PHE A 27 -2.50 5.19 -10.33
N ASP A 28 -2.76 4.30 -11.28
CA ASP A 28 -3.96 4.38 -12.12
C ASP A 28 -4.88 3.21 -11.78
N VAL A 29 -6.18 3.48 -11.72
CA VAL A 29 -7.23 2.47 -11.56
C VAL A 29 -8.17 2.56 -12.74
N ASP A 30 -8.25 1.47 -13.52
CA ASP A 30 -8.98 1.43 -14.79
C ASP A 30 -8.61 2.60 -15.75
N GLY A 31 -7.33 3.00 -15.72
CA GLY A 31 -6.80 4.10 -16.52
C GLY A 31 -7.04 5.51 -15.95
N ILE A 32 -7.74 5.63 -14.81
CA ILE A 32 -7.96 6.91 -14.12
C ILE A 32 -6.84 7.11 -13.08
N PRO A 33 -6.10 8.24 -13.13
CA PRO A 33 -5.02 8.49 -12.19
C PRO A 33 -5.53 8.94 -10.82
N TYR A 34 -4.95 8.38 -9.77
CA TYR A 34 -5.18 8.76 -8.37
C TYR A 34 -3.86 9.09 -7.66
N SER A 35 -3.96 9.80 -6.54
CA SER A 35 -2.81 10.10 -5.69
C SER A 35 -3.20 10.14 -4.22
N ILE A 36 -2.34 9.55 -3.39
CA ILE A 36 -2.48 9.48 -1.94
C ILE A 36 -1.25 10.10 -1.33
N THR A 37 -1.46 11.07 -0.45
CA THR A 37 -0.42 11.63 0.41
C THR A 37 -0.67 11.20 1.84
N LEU A 38 0.37 10.70 2.51
CA LEU A 38 0.35 10.44 3.94
C LEU A 38 1.04 11.56 4.72
N ASP A 39 0.58 11.77 5.94
CA ASP A 39 1.19 12.74 6.85
C ASP A 39 2.55 12.21 7.35
N THR A 40 3.44 13.11 7.75
CA THR A 40 4.74 12.73 8.32
C THR A 40 4.53 11.97 9.64
N GLY A 41 5.24 10.86 9.80
CA GLY A 41 5.11 10.03 11.00
C GLY A 41 5.83 8.70 10.88
N THR A 42 5.84 7.97 11.99
CA THR A 42 6.26 6.57 12.02
C THR A 42 5.01 5.70 12.09
N TYR A 43 4.90 4.77 11.14
CA TYR A 43 3.79 3.84 11.03
C TYR A 43 4.28 2.43 11.34
N VAL A 44 3.66 1.78 12.30
CA VAL A 44 4.08 0.47 12.82
C VAL A 44 3.22 -0.66 12.25
N THR A 45 3.88 -1.71 11.78
CA THR A 45 3.27 -2.99 11.40
C THR A 45 3.64 -4.06 12.41
N VAL A 46 2.63 -4.59 13.11
CA VAL A 46 2.79 -5.65 14.11
C VAL A 46 2.16 -6.92 13.57
N ARG A 47 3.00 -7.84 13.08
CA ARG A 47 2.54 -9.09 12.46
C ARG A 47 1.71 -9.92 13.43
N GLU A 48 2.14 -10.01 14.68
CA GLU A 48 1.56 -10.83 15.73
C GLU A 48 0.13 -10.38 16.08
N LEU A 49 -0.20 -9.12 15.80
CA LEU A 49 -1.54 -8.55 15.96
C LEU A 49 -2.32 -8.44 14.64
N HIS A 50 -1.68 -8.78 13.52
CA HIS A 50 -2.20 -8.58 12.16
C HIS A 50 -2.64 -7.12 11.89
N THR A 51 -1.89 -6.15 12.43
CA THR A 51 -2.17 -4.72 12.28
C THR A 51 -1.03 -4.01 11.54
N SER A 52 -1.39 -2.94 10.82
CA SER A 52 -0.43 -2.04 10.18
C SER A 52 -1.02 -0.64 10.09
N GLU A 53 -0.42 0.31 10.80
CA GLU A 53 -0.80 1.72 10.74
C GLU A 53 -0.56 2.29 9.34
N PHE A 54 0.45 1.78 8.61
CA PHE A 54 0.77 2.23 7.26
C PHE A 54 -0.32 1.81 6.27
N VAL A 55 -0.76 0.56 6.34
CA VAL A 55 -1.89 0.05 5.53
C VAL A 55 -3.18 0.77 5.91
N GLU A 56 -3.44 0.97 7.19
CA GLU A 56 -4.64 1.69 7.66
C GLU A 56 -4.69 3.11 7.12
N ALA A 57 -3.58 3.85 7.19
CA ALA A 57 -3.50 5.22 6.69
C ALA A 57 -3.75 5.30 5.17
N LEU A 58 -3.19 4.37 4.39
CA LEU A 58 -3.47 4.28 2.95
C LEU A 58 -4.94 3.95 2.68
N SER A 59 -5.50 2.98 3.42
CA SER A 59 -6.89 2.56 3.30
C SER A 59 -7.86 3.71 3.59
N GLN A 60 -7.60 4.50 4.64
CA GLN A 60 -8.39 5.69 4.96
C GLN A 60 -8.39 6.71 3.82
N LYS A 61 -7.25 6.97 3.18
CA LYS A 61 -7.16 7.89 2.04
C LYS A 61 -7.88 7.35 0.80
N VAL A 62 -7.78 6.03 0.54
CA VAL A 62 -8.54 5.33 -0.52
C VAL A 62 -10.05 5.50 -0.32
N ILE A 63 -10.53 5.26 0.90
CA ILE A 63 -11.95 5.38 1.25
C ILE A 63 -12.42 6.83 1.11
N ALA A 64 -11.65 7.78 1.65
CA ALA A 64 -11.99 9.20 1.61
C ALA A 64 -12.10 9.75 0.18
N GLN A 65 -11.26 9.25 -0.73
CA GLN A 65 -11.29 9.60 -2.16
C GLN A 65 -12.22 8.72 -3.00
N GLN A 66 -12.90 7.74 -2.39
CA GLN A 66 -13.78 6.78 -3.08
C GLN A 66 -13.09 6.02 -4.22
N ILE A 67 -11.79 5.73 -4.08
CA ILE A 67 -11.02 4.97 -5.07
C ILE A 67 -11.56 3.52 -5.08
N PRO A 68 -11.80 2.89 -6.24
CA PRO A 68 -12.48 1.59 -6.32
C PRO A 68 -11.55 0.38 -6.02
N ILE A 69 -10.72 0.52 -4.99
CA ILE A 69 -9.81 -0.51 -4.48
C ILE A 69 -9.95 -0.65 -2.97
N ASP A 70 -9.41 -1.71 -2.41
CA ASP A 70 -9.11 -1.87 -0.99
C ASP A 70 -7.58 -1.99 -0.81
N VAL A 71 -7.07 -1.50 0.33
CA VAL A 71 -5.67 -1.66 0.72
C VAL A 71 -5.61 -2.57 1.93
N LEU A 72 -4.86 -3.67 1.82
CA LEU A 72 -4.87 -4.78 2.77
C LEU A 72 -3.45 -5.11 3.23
N LEU A 73 -3.35 -5.66 4.44
CA LEU A 73 -2.11 -6.22 4.96
C LEU A 73 -1.95 -7.66 4.50
N GLY A 74 -1.02 -7.89 3.57
CA GLY A 74 -0.60 -9.21 3.14
C GLY A 74 0.48 -9.78 4.05
N GLY A 75 0.45 -11.10 4.25
CA GLY A 75 1.52 -11.83 4.93
C GLY A 75 2.10 -12.90 4.02
N SER A 76 3.43 -13.04 3.99
CA SER A 76 4.10 -14.12 3.26
C SER A 76 5.19 -14.78 4.11
N LEU A 77 5.69 -15.89 3.59
CA LEU A 77 6.90 -16.57 4.01
C LEU A 77 7.87 -16.55 2.82
N ASP A 78 9.02 -15.92 2.98
CA ASP A 78 10.09 -15.90 1.97
C ASP A 78 11.45 -16.24 2.60
N ASP A 79 12.53 -16.05 1.84
CA ASP A 79 13.90 -16.33 2.29
C ASP A 79 14.34 -15.46 3.50
N GLN A 80 13.62 -14.36 3.78
CA GLN A 80 13.82 -13.50 4.96
C GLN A 80 12.90 -13.90 6.12
N GLY A 81 12.09 -14.95 5.93
CA GLY A 81 11.16 -15.50 6.88
C GLY A 81 9.78 -14.87 6.81
N LYS A 82 9.25 -14.48 7.97
CA LYS A 82 7.89 -13.97 8.11
C LYS A 82 7.83 -12.49 7.77
N VAL A 83 7.34 -12.18 6.56
CA VAL A 83 7.23 -10.82 6.01
C VAL A 83 5.80 -10.32 5.89
N ASN A 84 5.64 -9.00 5.78
CA ASN A 84 4.36 -8.34 5.54
C ASN A 84 4.47 -7.39 4.35
N TYR A 85 3.45 -7.39 3.49
CA TYR A 85 3.38 -6.61 2.25
C TYR A 85 2.08 -5.81 2.21
N ILE A 86 2.09 -4.71 1.45
CA ILE A 86 0.85 -4.00 1.10
C ILE A 86 0.22 -4.71 -0.10
N VAL A 87 -1.09 -4.93 -0.04
CA VAL A 87 -1.85 -5.52 -1.13
C VAL A 87 -2.94 -4.55 -1.56
N PHE A 88 -2.96 -4.20 -2.85
CA PHE A 88 -4.04 -3.44 -3.46
C PHE A 88 -4.99 -4.42 -4.13
N ASN A 89 -6.26 -4.40 -3.73
CA ASN A 89 -7.30 -5.26 -4.28
C ASN A 89 -8.31 -4.42 -5.05
N HIS A 90 -8.50 -4.70 -6.34
CA HIS A 90 -9.52 -4.02 -7.11
C HIS A 90 -10.92 -4.54 -6.74
N LYS A 91 -11.89 -3.65 -6.50
CA LYS A 91 -13.26 -4.05 -6.13
C LYS A 91 -14.01 -4.74 -7.27
N ASN A 92 -13.66 -4.42 -8.52
CA ASN A 92 -14.10 -5.15 -9.71
C ASN A 92 -13.10 -6.27 -10.08
N PRO A 93 -13.52 -7.54 -10.18
CA PRO A 93 -12.69 -8.68 -10.60
C PRO A 93 -11.96 -8.53 -11.95
N ASN A 94 -12.43 -7.67 -12.84
CA ASN A 94 -11.79 -7.44 -14.15
C ASN A 94 -11.08 -6.08 -14.25
N GLY A 95 -11.10 -5.30 -13.16
CA GLY A 95 -10.45 -4.01 -13.13
C GLY A 95 -8.93 -4.15 -13.03
N LYS A 96 -8.23 -3.04 -13.26
CA LYS A 96 -6.77 -3.00 -13.30
C LYS A 96 -6.24 -1.90 -12.40
N ILE A 97 -5.14 -2.20 -11.71
CA ILE A 97 -4.38 -1.24 -10.93
C ILE A 97 -2.97 -1.22 -11.53
N THR A 98 -2.54 -0.08 -12.06
CA THR A 98 -1.30 0.00 -12.85
C THR A 98 -0.54 1.29 -12.56
N ASN A 99 0.65 1.45 -13.18
CA ASN A 99 1.40 2.70 -13.21
C ASN A 99 1.74 3.31 -11.83
N PHE A 100 2.08 2.45 -10.86
CA PHE A 100 2.59 2.87 -9.56
C PHE A 100 3.84 3.76 -9.69
N ARG A 101 3.76 4.95 -9.08
CA ARG A 101 4.74 6.04 -9.13
C ARG A 101 4.65 6.91 -7.87
N GLY A 102 5.40 8.00 -7.84
CA GLY A 102 5.47 8.91 -6.68
C GLY A 102 6.64 8.58 -5.74
N THR A 103 6.87 9.45 -4.77
CA THR A 103 8.00 9.37 -3.82
C THR A 103 7.89 8.17 -2.90
N MET A 104 6.68 7.71 -2.58
CA MET A 104 6.41 6.54 -1.72
C MET A 104 6.65 5.20 -2.41
N LYS A 105 6.76 5.14 -3.75
CA LYS A 105 6.79 3.88 -4.51
C LYS A 105 7.82 2.89 -3.97
N SER A 106 9.03 3.35 -3.68
CA SER A 106 10.15 2.51 -3.22
C SER A 106 9.94 1.89 -1.85
N LEU A 107 8.98 2.37 -1.05
CA LEU A 107 8.57 1.75 0.21
C LEU A 107 7.67 0.53 0.00
N ILE A 108 7.14 0.34 -1.21
CA ILE A 108 6.15 -0.70 -1.53
C ILE A 108 6.66 -1.64 -2.62
N PHE A 109 7.34 -1.09 -3.63
CA PHE A 109 7.85 -1.79 -4.81
C PHE A 109 9.33 -1.45 -5.06
N LYS A 110 10.17 -2.49 -5.16
CA LYS A 110 11.53 -2.44 -5.72
C LYS A 110 11.52 -2.82 -7.19
#